data_AF-A0ABD1LWP2-F1
#
_entry.id   AF-A0ABD1LWP2-F1
#
_cell.length_a   1.000
_cell.length_b   1.000
_cell.length_c   1.000
_cell.angle_alpha   90.00
_cell.angle_beta   90.00
_cell.angle_gamma   90.00
#
_symmetry.space_group_name_H-M   'P 1'
#
loop_
_entity.id
_entity.type
_entity.pdbx_description
1 polymer ?
#
loop_
_entity_poly.entity_id
_entity_poly.type
_entity_poly.pdbx_seq_one_letter_code
_entity_poly.pdbx_strand_id
1 'polypeptide(L)'
;MGYQHIVVPIEFINNVDKTHKPFFNLILTCEATTAKRGIETPRTSNSEVCSSRYGLHKKTEVDHNIRSRIETLKKKVSEMIISKTENLLAKVDLIDSIFRLGVNYHFEDEIDEVLQQIHKNFVVNREIFIEANLAPLAVLFRLLREHGFHVSPLVFNKFLDVQGNFSERLFSDVEGMLCLYEASHMMVHGEDILEVALAFTSTHLKSIVTTLSPSLATQVNHSLRKALHKNLPRLEARRYISIYEQHPSHNKILLTLAKLDFNKLQDLHQKEFGNICK
;
A
#
# COMPACT_ATOMS: atom_id res chain seq x y z
N MET A 1 -32.53 -0.52 35.06
CA MET A 1 -32.58 -1.34 33.84
C MET A 1 -31.19 -1.30 33.23
N GLY A 2 -30.53 -2.46 33.20
CA GLY A 2 -29.07 -2.59 33.07
C GLY A 2 -28.55 -2.39 31.65
N TYR A 3 -27.33 -1.84 31.56
CA TYR A 3 -26.54 -1.81 30.34
C TYR A 3 -25.77 -3.12 30.24
N GLN A 4 -26.02 -3.86 29.16
CA GLN A 4 -25.33 -5.10 28.82
C GLN A 4 -23.99 -4.74 28.17
N HIS A 5 -22.89 -4.97 28.88
CA HIS A 5 -21.55 -4.92 28.31
C HIS A 5 -21.35 -6.15 27.40
N ILE A 6 -21.13 -5.91 26.11
CA ILE A 6 -20.66 -6.95 25.19
C ILE A 6 -19.14 -7.06 25.39
N VAL A 7 -18.71 -8.13 26.07
CA VAL A 7 -17.32 -8.55 26.15
C VAL A 7 -17.04 -9.43 24.93
N VAL A 8 -16.12 -9.04 24.06
CA VAL A 8 -15.61 -9.89 22.98
C VAL A 8 -14.34 -10.59 23.49
N PRO A 9 -14.30 -11.93 23.56
CA PRO A 9 -13.10 -12.65 24.00
C PRO A 9 -11.95 -12.54 23.00
N ILE A 10 -10.74 -12.28 23.49
CA ILE A 10 -9.49 -12.39 22.73
C ILE A 10 -8.99 -13.82 22.87
N GLU A 11 -9.35 -14.68 21.92
CA GLU A 11 -8.62 -15.92 21.65
C GLU A 11 -8.63 -16.13 20.13
N PHE A 12 -7.48 -15.93 19.48
CA PHE A 12 -7.01 -16.65 18.28
C PHE A 12 -5.72 -16.00 17.74
N ILE A 13 -4.65 -16.08 18.52
CA ILE A 13 -3.28 -16.03 17.98
C ILE A 13 -2.52 -17.12 18.70
N ASN A 14 -2.56 -18.35 18.18
CA ASN A 14 -1.53 -19.38 18.34
C ASN A 14 -1.99 -20.67 17.63
N ASN A 15 -1.87 -20.70 16.31
CA ASN A 15 -1.56 -21.93 15.59
C ASN A 15 -1.28 -21.57 14.13
N VAL A 16 -0.01 -21.67 13.72
CA VAL A 16 0.46 -22.24 12.44
C VAL A 16 2.00 -22.14 12.42
N ASP A 17 2.61 -23.31 12.36
CA ASP A 17 3.95 -23.71 11.89
C ASP A 17 5.23 -23.09 12.52
N LYS A 18 6.00 -23.95 13.21
CA LYS A 18 7.27 -23.64 13.89
C LYS A 18 8.52 -23.81 13.00
N THR A 19 8.38 -23.84 11.67
CA THR A 19 9.53 -24.09 10.77
C THR A 19 10.10 -22.86 10.08
N HIS A 20 9.50 -21.68 10.21
CA HIS A 20 10.08 -20.40 9.78
C HIS A 20 10.14 -19.41 10.94
N LYS A 21 11.35 -19.02 11.37
CA LYS A 21 11.54 -17.94 12.36
C LYS A 21 10.92 -16.64 11.81
N PRO A 22 9.95 -16.02 12.51
CA PRO A 22 9.34 -14.78 12.04
C PRO A 22 10.31 -13.61 12.23
N PHE A 23 10.39 -12.75 11.21
CA PHE A 23 11.20 -11.54 11.15
C PHE A 23 10.67 -10.37 12.01
N PHE A 24 9.75 -10.64 12.94
CA PHE A 24 9.04 -9.62 13.69
C PHE A 24 8.89 -10.03 15.14
N ASN A 25 9.68 -9.40 16.01
CA ASN A 25 9.30 -9.17 17.40
C ASN A 25 10.01 -7.91 17.89
N LEU A 26 9.37 -6.77 17.67
CA LEU A 26 9.41 -5.64 18.58
C LEU A 26 8.09 -4.86 18.41
N ILE A 27 7.03 -5.36 19.03
CA ILE A 27 5.83 -4.58 19.32
C ILE A 27 5.80 -4.44 20.84
N LEU A 28 5.84 -3.18 21.29
CA LEU A 28 5.58 -2.79 22.68
C LEU A 28 4.15 -3.20 23.03
N THR A 29 3.96 -4.20 23.90
CA THR A 29 2.70 -4.39 24.61
C THR A 29 2.79 -3.63 25.93
N CYS A 30 1.94 -2.61 26.07
CA CYS A 30 1.72 -1.91 27.34
C CYS A 30 0.66 -2.71 28.11
N GLU A 31 1.07 -3.48 29.12
CA GLU A 31 0.12 -4.15 30.03
C GLU A 31 -0.19 -3.21 31.20
N ALA A 32 -1.41 -2.71 31.26
CA ALA A 32 -1.91 -1.92 32.39
C ALA A 32 -2.33 -2.86 33.53
N THR A 33 -1.51 -3.01 34.56
CA THR A 33 -1.89 -3.73 35.80
C THR A 33 -2.67 -2.77 36.72
N THR A 34 -3.97 -2.99 36.91
CA THR A 34 -4.77 -2.22 37.89
C THR A 34 -4.80 -2.93 39.23
N ALA A 35 -4.01 -2.44 40.20
CA ALA A 35 -4.11 -2.85 41.60
C ALA A 35 -5.06 -1.89 42.35
N LYS A 36 -6.16 -2.43 42.90
CA LYS A 36 -7.07 -1.69 43.79
C LYS A 36 -6.43 -1.47 45.17
N ARG A 37 -6.35 -0.23 45.62
CA ARG A 37 -6.46 0.15 47.04
C ARG A 37 -6.83 1.64 47.14
N GLY A 38 -7.83 1.93 47.97
CA GLY A 38 -8.45 3.24 48.08
C GLY A 38 -7.76 4.20 49.05
N ILE A 39 -8.44 5.35 49.21
CA ILE A 39 -8.24 6.50 50.10
C ILE A 39 -7.51 7.70 49.43
N GLU A 40 -8.02 8.89 49.72
CA GLU A 40 -8.15 10.11 48.91
C GLU A 40 -6.94 11.08 48.86
N THR A 41 -6.99 11.97 47.84
CA THR A 41 -6.26 13.26 47.57
C THR A 41 -4.93 13.20 46.80
N PRO A 42 -4.51 14.27 46.06
CA PRO A 42 -5.20 15.25 45.20
C PRO A 42 -5.04 14.93 43.69
N ARG A 43 -5.73 15.65 42.78
CA ARG A 43 -5.65 15.45 41.31
C ARG A 43 -4.20 15.62 40.80
N THR A 44 -3.46 14.53 40.67
CA THR A 44 -2.23 14.45 39.88
C THR A 44 -2.61 14.35 38.41
N SER A 45 -2.10 15.27 37.60
CA SER A 45 -2.09 15.13 36.15
C SER A 45 -1.33 13.86 35.81
N ASN A 46 -2.04 12.78 35.46
CA ASN A 46 -1.45 11.56 34.97
C ASN A 46 -0.94 11.78 33.54
N SER A 47 0.15 12.53 33.39
CA SER A 47 0.99 12.39 32.21
C SER A 47 1.84 11.15 32.43
N GLU A 48 1.41 10.02 31.87
CA GLU A 48 2.26 8.83 31.77
C GLU A 48 3.49 9.22 30.93
N VAL A 49 4.62 9.43 31.61
CA VAL A 49 5.90 9.66 30.95
C VAL A 49 6.35 8.33 30.38
N CYS A 50 6.18 8.16 29.07
CA CYS A 50 6.70 7.02 28.34
C CYS A 50 8.23 7.18 28.20
N SER A 51 8.98 6.74 29.21
CA SER A 51 10.44 6.77 29.19
C SER A 51 11.00 5.56 28.45
N SER A 52 11.26 5.69 27.15
CA SER A 52 12.09 4.73 26.41
C SER A 52 13.56 5.18 26.41
N ARG A 53 14.46 4.34 26.93
CA ARG A 53 15.91 4.51 26.80
C ARG A 53 16.31 4.35 25.33
N TYR A 54 16.73 5.44 24.69
CA TYR A 54 17.32 5.42 23.36
C TYR A 54 18.84 5.33 23.45
N GLY A 55 19.41 4.21 22.99
CA GLY A 55 20.85 4.03 22.86
C GLY A 55 21.39 4.75 21.61
N LEU A 56 22.44 5.56 21.77
CA LEU A 56 23.19 6.12 20.64
C LEU A 56 23.93 4.99 19.89
N HIS A 57 23.45 4.65 18.69
CA HIS A 57 24.14 3.67 17.84
C HIS A 57 25.36 4.33 17.16
N LYS A 58 26.58 3.88 17.50
CA LYS A 58 27.79 4.18 16.72
C LYS A 58 27.67 3.54 15.32
N LYS A 59 28.08 4.26 14.27
CA LYS A 59 28.15 3.73 12.90
C LYS A 59 29.17 2.57 12.86
N THR A 60 28.76 1.42 12.34
CA THR A 60 29.57 0.20 12.24
C THR A 60 29.91 -0.16 10.79
N GLU A 61 30.89 -1.04 10.57
CA GLU A 61 31.24 -1.61 9.26
C GLU A 61 30.04 -2.29 8.57
N VAL A 62 29.12 -2.86 9.37
CA VAL A 62 27.86 -3.45 8.91
C VAL A 62 26.99 -2.41 8.21
N ASP A 63 26.95 -1.17 8.69
CA ASP A 63 26.15 -0.09 8.08
C ASP A 63 26.69 0.31 6.70
N HIS A 64 28.01 0.25 6.51
CA HIS A 64 28.65 0.54 5.22
C HIS A 64 28.31 -0.53 4.19
N ASN A 65 28.35 -1.81 4.58
CA ASN A 65 27.98 -2.93 3.70
C ASN A 65 26.50 -2.84 3.28
N ILE A 66 25.59 -2.55 4.21
CA ILE A 66 24.15 -2.38 3.91
C ILE A 66 23.92 -1.21 2.94
N ARG A 67 24.60 -0.07 3.13
CA ARG A 67 24.49 1.07 2.22
C ARG A 67 24.93 0.71 0.80
N SER A 68 26.10 0.09 0.65
CA SER A 68 26.61 -0.35 -0.65
C SER A 68 25.65 -1.32 -1.34
N ARG A 69 25.05 -2.24 -0.57
CA ARG A 69 24.03 -3.16 -1.07
C ARG A 69 22.77 -2.43 -1.54
N ILE A 70 22.28 -1.43 -0.80
CA ILE A 70 21.14 -0.60 -1.22
C ILE A 70 21.43 0.09 -2.54
N GLU A 71 22.59 0.74 -2.69
CA GLU A 71 22.94 1.43 -3.95
C GLU A 71 23.05 0.45 -5.13
N THR A 72 23.59 -0.75 -4.89
CA THR A 72 23.63 -1.81 -5.92
C THR A 72 22.23 -2.25 -6.34
N LEU A 73 21.31 -2.41 -5.38
CA LEU A 73 19.92 -2.78 -5.68
C LEU A 73 19.17 -1.65 -6.39
N LYS A 74 19.37 -0.40 -5.98
CA LYS A 74 18.82 0.78 -6.67
C LYS A 74 19.21 0.79 -8.13
N LYS A 75 20.50 0.62 -8.43
CA LYS A 75 20.98 0.58 -9.82
C LYS A 75 20.27 -0.50 -10.65
N LYS A 76 20.13 -1.72 -10.10
CA LYS A 76 19.42 -2.82 -10.77
C LYS A 76 17.94 -2.51 -11.01
N VAL A 77 17.27 -1.87 -10.07
CA VAL A 77 15.86 -1.48 -10.23
C VAL A 77 15.72 -0.36 -11.26
N SER A 78 16.60 0.64 -11.25
CA SER A 78 16.67 1.69 -12.27
C SER A 78 16.83 1.09 -13.68
N GLU A 79 17.76 0.13 -13.84
CA GLU A 79 17.95 -0.62 -15.10
C GLU A 79 16.67 -1.36 -15.56
N MET A 80 15.86 -1.88 -14.63
CA MET A 80 14.56 -2.50 -14.95
C MET A 80 13.55 -1.46 -15.45
N ILE A 81 13.42 -0.32 -14.77
CA ILE A 81 12.46 0.75 -15.13
C ILE A 81 12.72 1.26 -16.56
N ILE A 82 13.99 1.59 -16.86
CA ILE A 82 14.38 2.18 -18.15
C ILE A 82 14.52 1.15 -19.28
N SER A 83 14.36 -0.14 -18.98
CA SER A 83 14.51 -1.23 -19.96
C SER A 83 13.53 -1.05 -21.12
N LYS A 84 14.06 -0.97 -22.34
CA LYS A 84 13.24 -0.82 -23.56
C LYS A 84 12.60 -2.13 -24.03
N THR A 85 13.08 -3.27 -23.53
CA THR A 85 12.63 -4.60 -23.97
C THR A 85 11.43 -5.11 -23.18
N GLU A 86 11.10 -4.47 -22.06
CA GLU A 86 10.02 -4.93 -21.18
C GLU A 86 8.64 -4.57 -21.73
N ASN A 87 7.68 -5.48 -21.55
CA ASN A 87 6.29 -5.27 -21.92
C ASN A 87 5.71 -4.07 -21.14
N LEU A 88 4.88 -3.27 -21.81
CA LEU A 88 4.24 -2.10 -21.21
C LEU A 88 3.51 -2.38 -19.90
N LEU A 89 2.70 -3.44 -19.85
CA LEU A 89 1.91 -3.78 -18.66
C LEU A 89 2.81 -4.26 -17.53
N ALA A 90 3.83 -5.06 -17.82
CA ALA A 90 4.83 -5.45 -16.83
C ALA A 90 5.57 -4.24 -16.24
N LYS A 91 5.85 -3.22 -17.06
CA LYS A 91 6.44 -1.97 -16.60
C LYS A 91 5.49 -1.16 -15.71
N VAL A 92 4.21 -1.11 -16.06
CA VAL A 92 3.16 -0.50 -15.22
C VAL A 92 3.07 -1.20 -13.86
N ASP A 93 3.08 -2.55 -13.85
CA ASP A 93 3.04 -3.35 -12.63
C ASP A 93 4.30 -3.14 -11.76
N LEU A 94 5.47 -3.02 -12.39
CA LEU A 94 6.73 -2.70 -11.72
C LEU A 94 6.67 -1.32 -11.04
N ILE A 95 6.20 -0.30 -11.77
CA ILE A 95 6.06 1.06 -11.24
C ILE A 95 5.04 1.08 -10.09
N ASP A 96 3.89 0.43 -10.23
CA ASP A 96 2.91 0.34 -9.14
C ASP A 96 3.51 -0.33 -7.89
N SER A 97 4.27 -1.40 -8.09
CA SER A 97 4.98 -2.08 -7.00
C SER A 97 5.98 -1.15 -6.30
N ILE A 98 6.73 -0.33 -7.06
CA ILE A 98 7.69 0.66 -6.53
C ILE A 98 6.97 1.72 -5.66
N PHE A 99 5.84 2.25 -6.13
CA PHE A 99 5.00 3.18 -5.36
C PHE A 99 4.49 2.55 -4.08
N ARG A 100 3.85 1.38 -4.19
CA ARG A 100 3.25 0.70 -3.04
C ARG A 100 4.27 0.21 -2.02
N LEU A 101 5.50 -0.09 -2.43
CA LEU A 101 6.61 -0.43 -1.53
C LEU A 101 7.27 0.81 -0.89
N GLY A 102 6.88 2.02 -1.33
CA GLY A 102 7.35 3.28 -0.76
C GLY A 102 8.83 3.55 -1.02
N VAL A 103 9.33 3.14 -2.20
CA VAL A 103 10.72 3.39 -2.65
C VAL A 103 10.78 4.23 -3.92
N ASN A 104 9.65 4.77 -4.37
CA ASN A 104 9.52 5.59 -5.58
C ASN A 104 10.38 6.86 -5.54
N TYR A 105 10.61 7.45 -4.37
CA TYR A 105 11.43 8.66 -4.21
C TYR A 105 12.92 8.47 -4.61
N HIS A 106 13.37 7.24 -4.85
CA HIS A 106 14.71 6.96 -5.39
C HIS A 106 14.76 6.98 -6.91
N PHE A 107 13.61 7.00 -7.58
CA PHE A 107 13.47 6.74 -9.02
C PHE A 107 12.55 7.77 -9.70
N GLU A 108 12.42 8.98 -9.14
CA GLU A 108 11.46 9.98 -9.61
C GLU A 108 11.70 10.33 -11.10
N ASP A 109 12.96 10.53 -11.48
CA ASP A 109 13.35 10.87 -12.85
C ASP A 109 13.05 9.71 -13.82
N GLU A 110 13.42 8.48 -13.48
CA GLU A 110 13.18 7.32 -14.33
C GLU A 110 11.68 7.01 -14.49
N ILE A 111 10.90 7.17 -13.42
CA ILE A 111 9.45 6.98 -13.44
C ILE A 111 8.78 8.06 -14.30
N ASP A 112 9.16 9.34 -14.11
CA ASP A 112 8.63 10.44 -14.89
C ASP A 112 8.91 10.25 -16.38
N GLU A 113 10.15 9.91 -16.75
CA GLU A 113 10.51 9.63 -18.14
C GLU A 113 9.65 8.50 -18.73
N VAL A 114 9.48 7.40 -18.01
CA VAL A 114 8.66 6.28 -18.48
C VAL A 114 7.20 6.66 -18.61
N LEU A 115 6.60 7.32 -17.61
CA LEU A 115 5.18 7.72 -17.67
C LEU A 115 4.92 8.74 -18.78
N GLN A 116 5.86 9.66 -19.03
CA GLN A 116 5.80 10.57 -20.18
C GLN A 116 5.83 9.81 -21.51
N GLN A 117 6.71 8.81 -21.65
CA GLN A 117 6.77 7.97 -22.85
C GLN A 117 5.47 7.19 -23.05
N ILE A 118 4.93 6.59 -21.98
CA ILE A 118 3.65 5.88 -22.01
C ILE A 118 2.53 6.82 -22.45
N HIS A 119 2.42 8.00 -21.83
CA HIS A 119 1.41 8.99 -22.18
C HIS A 119 1.53 9.40 -23.65
N LYS A 120 2.74 9.75 -24.11
CA LYS A 120 2.99 10.16 -25.50
C LYS A 120 2.61 9.10 -26.53
N ASN A 121 2.87 7.83 -26.23
CA ASN A 121 2.71 6.74 -27.20
C ASN A 121 1.31 6.11 -27.18
N PHE A 122 0.62 6.15 -26.04
CA PHE A 122 -0.64 5.42 -25.85
C PHE A 122 -1.83 6.32 -25.49
N VAL A 123 -1.63 7.63 -25.32
CA VAL A 123 -2.73 8.56 -25.03
C VAL A 123 -2.94 9.50 -26.21
N VAL A 124 -4.15 9.46 -26.79
CA VAL A 124 -4.57 10.36 -27.87
C VAL A 124 -5.86 11.03 -27.44
N ASN A 125 -5.97 12.36 -27.58
CA ASN A 125 -7.16 13.11 -27.13
C ASN A 125 -7.57 12.80 -25.67
N ARG A 126 -6.58 12.60 -24.79
CA ARG A 126 -6.73 12.20 -23.37
C ARG A 126 -7.16 10.75 -23.17
N GLU A 127 -7.54 10.00 -24.19
CA GLU A 127 -7.96 8.61 -24.05
C GLU A 127 -6.80 7.63 -24.20
N ILE A 128 -6.77 6.60 -23.35
CA ILE A 128 -5.73 5.56 -23.36
C ILE A 128 -6.12 4.48 -24.39
N PHE A 129 -5.28 4.27 -25.39
CA PHE A 129 -5.45 3.28 -26.46
C PHE A 129 -4.62 2.03 -26.21
N ILE A 130 -5.01 1.23 -25.21
CA ILE A 130 -4.37 -0.04 -24.88
C ILE A 130 -5.43 -1.12 -24.69
N GLU A 131 -5.24 -2.26 -25.36
CA GLU A 131 -5.97 -3.49 -25.09
C GLU A 131 -5.38 -4.18 -23.86
N ALA A 132 -6.10 -4.11 -22.75
CA ALA A 132 -5.74 -4.70 -21.48
C ALA A 132 -6.99 -5.00 -20.66
N ASN A 133 -6.86 -5.98 -19.75
CA ASN A 133 -7.87 -6.31 -18.75
C ASN A 133 -8.07 -5.15 -17.75
N LEU A 134 -9.10 -5.26 -16.92
CA LEU A 134 -9.51 -4.19 -16.01
C LEU A 134 -8.38 -3.77 -15.05
N ALA A 135 -7.74 -4.73 -14.38
CA ALA A 135 -6.69 -4.45 -13.40
C ALA A 135 -5.53 -3.59 -13.96
N PRO A 136 -4.77 -4.03 -14.99
CA PRO A 136 -3.62 -3.26 -15.49
C PRO A 136 -4.04 -1.91 -16.07
N LEU A 137 -5.23 -1.81 -16.67
CA LEU A 137 -5.71 -0.55 -17.22
C LEU A 137 -6.09 0.46 -16.13
N ALA A 138 -6.75 -0.01 -15.07
CA ALA A 138 -7.09 0.83 -13.92
C ALA A 138 -5.84 1.30 -13.18
N VAL A 139 -4.81 0.44 -13.04
CA VAL A 139 -3.51 0.82 -12.48
C VAL A 139 -2.84 1.89 -13.34
N LEU A 140 -2.76 1.70 -14.66
CA LEU A 140 -2.17 2.67 -15.56
C LEU A 140 -2.90 4.03 -15.50
N PHE A 141 -4.23 4.00 -15.56
CA PHE A 141 -5.06 5.20 -15.43
C PHE A 141 -4.77 5.95 -14.12
N ARG A 142 -4.73 5.23 -12.99
CA ARG A 142 -4.42 5.81 -11.69
C ARG A 142 -3.03 6.42 -11.65
N LEU A 143 -2.00 5.67 -12.09
CA LEU A 143 -0.61 6.16 -12.09
C LEU A 143 -0.46 7.43 -12.93
N LEU A 144 -1.03 7.47 -14.14
CA LEU A 144 -0.99 8.66 -14.98
C LEU A 144 -1.63 9.87 -14.28
N ARG A 145 -2.79 9.70 -13.64
CA ARG A 145 -3.44 10.79 -12.91
C ARG A 145 -2.70 11.21 -11.64
N GLU A 146 -2.15 10.27 -10.88
CA GLU A 146 -1.32 10.56 -9.71
C GLU A 146 -0.09 11.41 -10.07
N HIS A 147 0.39 11.32 -11.32
CA HIS A 147 1.51 12.10 -11.85
C HIS A 147 1.08 13.33 -12.65
N GLY A 148 -0.20 13.73 -12.55
CA GLY A 148 -0.70 14.97 -13.15
C GLY A 148 -1.02 14.88 -14.65
N PHE A 149 -0.93 13.70 -15.27
CA PHE A 149 -1.39 13.52 -16.64
C PHE A 149 -2.91 13.50 -16.69
N HIS A 150 -3.46 14.33 -17.58
CA HIS A 150 -4.91 14.41 -17.75
C HIS A 150 -5.41 13.37 -18.74
N VAL A 151 -5.78 12.20 -18.22
CA VAL A 151 -6.36 11.08 -18.97
C VAL A 151 -7.86 10.96 -18.73
N SER A 152 -8.62 10.69 -19.79
CA SER A 152 -10.06 10.52 -19.82
C SER A 152 -10.48 9.17 -19.22
N PRO A 153 -11.53 9.14 -18.38
CA PRO A 153 -12.02 7.88 -17.81
C PRO A 153 -12.84 7.06 -18.82
N LEU A 154 -13.10 7.59 -20.02
CA LEU A 154 -13.81 6.87 -21.09
C LEU A 154 -13.13 5.57 -21.52
N VAL A 155 -11.85 5.40 -21.19
CA VAL A 155 -11.13 4.12 -21.31
C VAL A 155 -11.87 2.95 -20.65
N PHE A 156 -12.70 3.23 -19.63
CA PHE A 156 -13.49 2.22 -18.93
C PHE A 156 -14.81 1.84 -19.63
N ASN A 157 -15.22 2.55 -20.70
CA ASN A 157 -16.45 2.26 -21.43
C ASN A 157 -16.50 0.82 -21.98
N LYS A 158 -15.36 0.24 -22.31
CA LYS A 158 -15.25 -1.14 -22.79
C LYS A 158 -15.64 -2.20 -21.75
N PHE A 159 -15.79 -1.81 -20.49
CA PHE A 159 -16.25 -2.67 -19.41
C PHE A 159 -17.73 -2.47 -19.07
N LEU A 160 -18.42 -1.60 -19.80
CA LEU A 160 -19.85 -1.39 -19.68
C LEU A 160 -20.63 -2.42 -20.51
N ASP A 161 -21.84 -2.75 -20.06
CA ASP A 161 -22.83 -3.51 -20.80
C ASP A 161 -23.60 -2.64 -21.80
N VAL A 162 -24.56 -3.24 -22.52
CA VAL A 162 -25.36 -2.54 -23.52
C VAL A 162 -26.33 -1.51 -22.90
N GLN A 163 -26.56 -1.57 -21.59
CA GLN A 163 -27.34 -0.61 -20.82
C GLN A 163 -26.48 0.54 -20.28
N GLY A 164 -25.16 0.50 -20.46
CA GLY A 164 -24.21 1.50 -19.97
C GLY A 164 -23.79 1.31 -18.51
N ASN A 165 -24.05 0.14 -17.91
CA ASN A 165 -23.61 -0.17 -16.55
C ASN A 165 -22.35 -1.03 -16.57
N PHE A 166 -21.52 -0.98 -15.53
CA PHE A 166 -20.39 -1.90 -15.42
C PHE A 166 -20.87 -3.36 -15.42
N SER A 167 -20.30 -4.15 -16.32
CA SER A 167 -20.77 -5.52 -16.58
C SER A 167 -20.64 -6.41 -15.35
N GLU A 168 -21.68 -7.17 -15.03
CA GLU A 168 -21.65 -8.21 -13.98
C GLU A 168 -20.58 -9.29 -14.23
N ARG A 169 -20.07 -9.41 -15.46
CA ARG A 169 -18.93 -10.29 -15.77
C ARG A 169 -17.67 -9.93 -14.97
N LEU A 170 -17.57 -8.70 -14.48
CA LEU A 170 -16.47 -8.25 -13.61
C LEU A 170 -16.56 -8.82 -12.20
N PHE A 171 -17.69 -9.41 -11.79
CA PHE A 171 -17.88 -9.88 -10.41
C PHE A 171 -16.88 -10.96 -9.98
N SER A 172 -16.36 -11.74 -10.92
CA SER A 172 -15.32 -12.73 -10.66
C SER A 172 -13.91 -12.15 -10.59
N ASP A 173 -13.67 -10.95 -11.12
CA ASP A 173 -12.37 -10.30 -11.15
C ASP A 173 -12.20 -9.36 -9.94
N VAL A 174 -11.98 -9.95 -8.76
CA VAL A 174 -11.83 -9.19 -7.51
C VAL A 174 -10.64 -8.22 -7.56
N GLU A 175 -9.56 -8.61 -8.23
CA GLU A 175 -8.38 -7.76 -8.40
C GLU A 175 -8.66 -6.57 -9.31
N GLY A 176 -9.27 -6.79 -10.47
CA GLY A 176 -9.71 -5.72 -11.36
C GLY A 176 -10.68 -4.76 -10.68
N MET A 177 -11.61 -5.29 -9.87
CA MET A 177 -12.54 -4.49 -9.07
C MET A 177 -11.83 -3.63 -8.02
N LEU A 178 -10.79 -4.15 -7.35
CA LEU A 178 -9.98 -3.38 -6.42
C LEU A 178 -9.18 -2.29 -7.13
N CYS A 179 -8.56 -2.60 -8.28
CA CYS A 179 -7.83 -1.61 -9.06
C CYS A 179 -8.75 -0.51 -9.60
N LEU A 180 -9.94 -0.86 -10.08
CA LEU A 180 -10.96 0.11 -10.52
C LEU A 180 -11.47 0.95 -9.36
N TYR A 181 -11.69 0.35 -8.19
CA TYR A 181 -12.04 1.09 -6.97
C TYR A 181 -10.99 2.15 -6.67
N GLU A 182 -9.70 1.79 -6.63
CA GLU A 182 -8.62 2.74 -6.36
C GLU A 182 -8.52 3.83 -7.45
N ALA A 183 -8.65 3.45 -8.72
CA ALA A 183 -8.66 4.38 -9.86
C ALA A 183 -9.84 5.36 -9.81
N SER A 184 -11.02 4.91 -9.36
CA SER A 184 -12.21 5.74 -9.30
C SER A 184 -12.07 6.91 -8.33
N HIS A 185 -11.26 6.78 -7.28
CA HIS A 185 -10.99 7.91 -6.39
C HIS A 185 -10.12 9.01 -7.01
N MET A 186 -9.53 8.78 -8.20
CA MET A 186 -8.82 9.80 -8.96
C MET A 186 -9.76 10.71 -9.77
N MET A 187 -11.07 10.58 -9.57
CA MET A 187 -12.10 11.38 -10.25
C MET A 187 -11.94 12.88 -10.01
N VAL A 188 -12.31 13.65 -11.04
CA VAL A 188 -12.52 15.10 -10.95
C VAL A 188 -13.98 15.43 -11.27
N HIS A 189 -14.38 16.69 -11.09
CA HIS A 189 -15.76 17.12 -11.35
C HIS A 189 -16.19 16.86 -12.80
N GLY A 190 -17.40 16.31 -12.96
CA GLY A 190 -18.01 16.03 -14.26
C GLY A 190 -17.66 14.66 -14.86
N GLU A 191 -17.11 13.74 -14.06
CA GLU A 191 -16.72 12.40 -14.51
C GLU A 191 -17.63 11.30 -13.97
N ASP A 192 -18.89 11.32 -14.41
CA ASP A 192 -19.96 10.43 -13.93
C ASP A 192 -19.59 8.94 -14.01
N ILE A 193 -18.83 8.52 -15.02
CA ILE A 193 -18.38 7.13 -15.16
C ILE A 193 -17.55 6.65 -13.96
N LEU A 194 -16.72 7.51 -13.36
CA LEU A 194 -15.94 7.15 -12.18
C LEU A 194 -16.80 7.13 -10.92
N GLU A 195 -17.85 7.95 -10.85
CA GLU A 195 -18.83 7.92 -9.76
C GLU A 195 -19.60 6.60 -9.77
N VAL A 196 -20.07 6.20 -10.96
CA VAL A 196 -20.71 4.90 -11.18
C VAL A 196 -19.73 3.76 -10.88
N ALA A 197 -18.46 3.86 -11.31
CA ALA A 197 -17.43 2.86 -11.02
C ALA A 197 -17.18 2.72 -9.52
N LEU A 198 -17.10 3.84 -8.79
CA LEU A 198 -16.89 3.85 -7.34
C LEU A 198 -18.06 3.19 -6.62
N ALA A 199 -19.31 3.51 -6.99
CA ALA A 199 -20.51 2.93 -6.40
C ALA A 199 -20.61 1.42 -6.68
N PHE A 200 -20.36 1.02 -7.93
CA PHE A 200 -20.37 -0.37 -8.39
C PHE A 200 -19.33 -1.21 -7.64
N THR A 201 -18.06 -0.78 -7.67
CA THR A 201 -16.97 -1.49 -7.00
C THR A 201 -17.14 -1.54 -5.49
N SER A 202 -17.54 -0.43 -4.87
CA SER A 202 -17.78 -0.39 -3.42
C SER A 202 -18.88 -1.37 -2.98
N THR A 203 -19.97 -1.46 -3.74
CA THR A 203 -21.12 -2.32 -3.41
C THR A 203 -20.74 -3.79 -3.53
N HIS A 204 -20.11 -4.16 -4.64
CA HIS A 204 -19.70 -5.55 -4.88
C HIS A 204 -18.60 -6.00 -3.92
N LEU A 205 -17.56 -5.19 -3.71
CA LEU A 205 -16.47 -5.54 -2.80
C LEU A 205 -16.97 -5.75 -1.35
N LYS A 206 -17.97 -4.95 -0.91
CA LYS A 206 -18.62 -5.14 0.39
C LYS A 206 -19.43 -6.43 0.48
N SER A 207 -20.11 -6.83 -0.60
CA SER A 207 -20.98 -8.02 -0.60
C SER A 207 -20.17 -9.33 -0.57
N ILE A 208 -19.02 -9.36 -1.26
CA ILE A 208 -18.21 -10.58 -1.37
C ILE A 208 -17.14 -10.73 -0.28
N VAL A 209 -16.85 -9.70 0.51
CA VAL A 209 -15.67 -9.69 1.42
C VAL A 209 -15.64 -10.89 2.39
N THR A 210 -16.80 -11.39 2.81
CA THR A 210 -16.93 -12.53 3.73
C THR A 210 -16.67 -13.88 3.07
N THR A 211 -16.66 -13.95 1.73
CA THR A 211 -16.42 -15.18 0.97
C THR A 211 -14.98 -15.29 0.46
N LEU A 212 -14.17 -14.24 0.62
CA LEU A 212 -12.79 -14.19 0.17
C LEU A 212 -11.84 -14.90 1.14
N SER A 213 -10.66 -15.26 0.66
CA SER A 213 -9.59 -15.73 1.54
C SER A 213 -9.24 -14.64 2.59
N PRO A 214 -8.78 -15.02 3.80
CA PRO A 214 -8.51 -14.04 4.85
C PRO A 214 -7.55 -12.91 4.45
N SER A 215 -6.51 -13.24 3.66
CA SER A 215 -5.55 -12.27 3.16
C SER A 215 -6.19 -11.27 2.18
N LEU A 216 -7.01 -11.75 1.25
CA LEU A 216 -7.68 -10.90 0.26
C LEU A 216 -8.82 -10.08 0.91
N ALA A 217 -9.60 -10.67 1.82
CA ALA A 217 -10.61 -9.96 2.60
C ALA A 217 -9.99 -8.80 3.40
N THR A 218 -8.80 -9.00 3.96
CA THR A 218 -8.04 -7.95 4.65
C THR A 218 -7.61 -6.83 3.68
N GLN A 219 -7.29 -7.16 2.43
CA GLN A 219 -6.98 -6.19 1.38
C GLN A 219 -8.19 -5.36 0.95
N VAL A 220 -9.32 -6.03 0.73
CA VAL A 220 -10.57 -5.38 0.39
C VAL A 220 -11.04 -4.44 1.50
N ASN A 221 -11.09 -4.92 2.75
CA ASN A 221 -11.50 -4.12 3.89
C ASN A 221 -10.60 -2.89 4.12
N HIS A 222 -9.30 -3.01 3.88
CA HIS A 222 -8.37 -1.88 3.99
C HIS A 222 -8.68 -0.80 2.95
N SER A 223 -8.82 -1.20 1.68
CA SER A 223 -9.11 -0.29 0.57
C SER A 223 -10.47 0.41 0.75
N LEU A 224 -11.49 -0.34 1.19
CA LEU A 224 -12.83 0.18 1.47
C LEU A 224 -12.89 1.17 2.64
N ARG A 225 -11.96 1.10 3.61
CA ARG A 225 -11.87 2.10 4.68
C ARG A 225 -11.30 3.41 4.16
N LYS A 226 -10.23 3.32 3.37
CA LYS A 226 -9.56 4.49 2.81
C LYS A 226 -8.72 4.08 1.60
N ALA A 227 -8.99 4.74 0.47
CA ALA A 227 -8.24 4.55 -0.78
C ALA A 227 -6.74 4.80 -0.61
N LEU A 228 -5.93 4.07 -1.37
CA LEU A 228 -4.46 4.05 -1.30
C LEU A 228 -3.84 5.45 -1.30
N HIS A 229 -4.16 6.28 -2.30
CA HIS A 229 -3.60 7.64 -2.43
C HIS A 229 -4.02 8.60 -1.30
N LYS A 230 -5.00 8.24 -0.47
CA LYS A 230 -5.42 9.03 0.71
C LYS A 230 -4.69 8.58 1.98
N ASN A 231 -4.01 7.44 1.98
CA ASN A 231 -3.33 6.89 3.15
C ASN A 231 -1.93 7.49 3.36
N LEU A 232 -1.36 7.27 4.56
CA LEU A 232 0.01 7.68 4.85
C LEU A 232 0.98 6.74 4.11
N PRO A 233 1.81 7.25 3.18
CA PRO A 233 2.64 6.40 2.31
C PRO A 233 3.48 5.39 3.08
N ARG A 234 4.01 5.79 4.24
CA ARG A 234 4.87 4.92 5.04
C ARG A 234 4.14 3.77 5.72
N LEU A 235 2.88 3.96 6.10
CA LEU A 235 2.05 2.90 6.68
C LEU A 235 1.62 1.91 5.59
N GLU A 236 1.27 2.43 4.41
CA GLU A 236 0.95 1.59 3.25
C GLU A 236 2.15 0.75 2.82
N ALA A 237 3.33 1.35 2.71
CA ALA A 237 4.56 0.64 2.39
C ALA A 237 4.84 -0.52 3.36
N ARG A 238 4.73 -0.27 4.67
CA ARG A 238 4.90 -1.32 5.69
C ARG A 238 3.96 -2.48 5.48
N ARG A 239 2.68 -2.20 5.22
CA ARG A 239 1.64 -3.20 5.01
C ARG A 239 1.86 -3.97 3.71
N TYR A 240 2.19 -3.26 2.64
CA TYR A 240 2.33 -3.83 1.31
C TYR A 240 3.57 -4.71 1.17
N ILE A 241 4.67 -4.45 1.89
CA ILE A 241 5.87 -5.32 1.88
C ILE A 241 5.50 -6.80 2.14
N SER A 242 4.64 -7.07 3.14
CA SER A 242 4.22 -8.45 3.45
C SER A 242 3.28 -9.05 2.40
N ILE A 243 2.44 -8.21 1.78
CA ILE A 243 1.55 -8.65 0.69
C ILE A 243 2.37 -8.99 -0.55
N TYR A 244 3.32 -8.12 -0.91
CA TYR A 244 4.20 -8.29 -2.06
C TYR A 244 5.07 -9.54 -1.93
N GLU A 245 5.59 -9.83 -0.73
CA GLU A 245 6.36 -11.05 -0.47
C GLU A 245 5.57 -12.35 -0.69
N GLN A 246 4.25 -12.33 -0.47
CA GLN A 246 3.38 -13.48 -0.72
C GLN A 246 3.00 -13.65 -2.19
N HIS A 247 3.19 -12.62 -3.02
CA HIS A 247 2.83 -12.66 -4.42
C HIS A 247 3.76 -13.63 -5.18
N PRO A 248 3.24 -14.66 -5.91
CA PRO A 248 4.09 -15.70 -6.49
C PRO A 248 5.18 -15.20 -7.46
N SER A 249 4.88 -14.12 -8.18
CA SER A 249 5.76 -13.53 -9.20
C SER A 249 6.49 -12.26 -8.73
N HIS A 250 6.55 -11.98 -7.42
CA HIS A 250 7.17 -10.75 -6.94
C HIS A 250 8.65 -10.63 -7.34
N ASN A 251 9.10 -9.40 -7.60
CA ASN A 251 10.48 -9.12 -7.91
C ASN A 251 11.33 -9.14 -6.63
N LYS A 252 12.18 -10.16 -6.49
CA LYS A 252 13.04 -10.36 -5.31
C LYS A 252 14.04 -9.22 -5.09
N ILE A 253 14.53 -8.60 -6.16
CA ILE A 253 15.47 -7.48 -6.08
C ILE A 253 14.75 -6.27 -5.48
N LEU A 254 13.56 -5.95 -6.01
CA LEU A 254 12.73 -4.86 -5.51
C LEU A 254 12.28 -5.08 -4.06
N LEU A 255 11.83 -6.30 -3.71
CA LEU A 255 11.46 -6.64 -2.33
C LEU A 255 12.64 -6.48 -1.36
N THR A 256 13.83 -6.92 -1.76
CA THR A 256 15.04 -6.78 -0.94
C THR A 256 15.40 -5.31 -0.73
N LEU A 257 15.31 -4.49 -1.79
CA LEU A 257 15.50 -3.05 -1.71
C LEU A 257 14.51 -2.42 -0.73
N ALA A 258 13.22 -2.70 -0.89
CA ALA A 258 12.17 -2.15 -0.04
C ALA A 258 12.37 -2.48 1.43
N LYS A 259 12.73 -3.73 1.78
CA LYS A 259 13.01 -4.13 3.17
C LYS A 259 14.21 -3.41 3.77
N LEU A 260 15.32 -3.34 3.03
CA LEU A 260 16.55 -2.69 3.52
C LEU A 260 16.36 -1.18 3.67
N ASP A 261 15.74 -0.55 2.67
CA ASP A 261 15.40 0.87 2.71
C ASP A 261 14.45 1.17 3.86
N PHE A 262 13.41 0.34 4.04
CA PHE A 262 12.43 0.54 5.09
C PHE A 262 13.10 0.57 6.47
N ASN A 263 13.95 -0.41 6.75
CA ASN A 263 14.66 -0.49 8.03
C ASN A 263 15.64 0.67 8.23
N LYS A 264 16.39 1.05 7.18
CA LYS A 264 17.34 2.17 7.24
C LYS A 264 16.65 3.49 7.60
N LEU A 265 15.51 3.79 6.98
CA LEU A 265 14.72 4.97 7.30
C LEU A 265 14.07 4.86 8.70
N GLN A 266 13.63 3.66 9.10
CA GLN A 266 13.11 3.46 10.45
C GLN A 266 14.17 3.77 11.52
N ASP A 267 15.41 3.33 11.33
CA ASP A 267 16.52 3.64 12.24
C ASP A 267 16.82 5.14 12.30
N LEU A 268 16.68 5.84 11.17
CA LEU A 268 16.84 7.29 11.12
C LEU A 268 15.72 8.00 11.92
N HIS A 269 14.46 7.65 11.66
CA HIS A 269 13.32 8.22 12.37
C HIS A 269 13.38 7.98 13.89
N GLN A 270 13.86 6.80 14.32
CA GLN A 270 14.05 6.51 15.74
C GLN A 270 15.12 7.41 16.38
N LYS A 271 16.20 7.71 15.66
CA LYS A 271 17.24 8.64 16.14
C LYS A 271 16.72 10.07 16.21
N GLU A 272 15.99 10.51 15.19
CA GLU A 272 15.37 11.85 15.16
C GLU A 272 14.36 12.00 16.29
N PHE A 273 13.46 11.03 16.47
CA PHE A 273 12.51 11.00 17.57
C PHE A 273 13.21 11.02 18.93
N GLY A 274 14.25 10.19 19.11
CA GLY A 274 15.06 10.19 20.33
C GLY A 274 15.83 11.48 20.59
N ASN A 275 16.02 12.35 19.59
CA ASN A 275 16.59 13.68 19.77
C ASN A 275 15.53 14.74 20.08
N ILE A 276 14.30 14.58 19.59
CA ILE A 276 13.16 15.47 19.88
C ILE A 276 12.68 15.27 21.33
N CYS A 277 12.76 14.04 21.85
CA CYS A 277 12.32 13.71 23.22
C CYS A 277 13.36 13.98 24.32
N LYS A 278 14.48 14.65 24.01
CA LYS A 278 15.49 15.09 24.99
C LYS A 278 15.17 16.48 25.49
#